data_AF-A0A410WT55-F1
#
_entry.id   AF-A0A410WT55-F1
#
_cell.length_a   1.000
_cell.length_b   1.000
_cell.length_c   1.000
_cell.angle_alpha   90.00
_cell.angle_beta   90.00
_cell.angle_gamma   90.00
#
_symmetry.space_group_name_H-M   'P 1'
#
loop_
_entity.id
_entity.type
_entity.pdbx_description
1 polymer ?
#
loop_
_entity_poly.entity_id
_entity_poly.type
_entity_poly.pdbx_seq_one_letter_code
_entity_poly.pdbx_strand_id
1 'polypeptide(L)'
;MIKKWNGTLFGTLGLTVLLSFLHGAGGELLFLSAYKYSAIVESLGLAVAVLTIFYALPVFACFRTKYWAVLAFLFVLSPLGSLLFFFIGGLFFSVAEDDLGAGILWFITTGINLVSVVLGTLLGGLTNLMLHSRRMLNS
;
A
#
# COMPACT_ATOMS: atom_id res chain seq x y z
N MET A 1 -21.96 -6.80 -20.46
CA MET A 1 -21.00 -7.92 -20.59
C MET A 1 -19.61 -7.43 -20.23
N ILE A 2 -19.22 -7.55 -18.96
CA ILE A 2 -17.88 -7.15 -18.48
C ILE A 2 -16.92 -8.26 -18.88
N LYS A 3 -15.97 -7.92 -19.76
CA LYS A 3 -14.99 -8.81 -20.38
C LYS A 3 -14.26 -9.58 -19.28
N LYS A 4 -14.48 -10.90 -19.25
CA LYS A 4 -13.89 -11.88 -18.34
C LYS A 4 -12.36 -11.78 -18.47
N TRP A 5 -11.72 -11.12 -17.50
CA TRP A 5 -10.26 -10.99 -17.38
C TRP A 5 -9.66 -12.35 -17.02
N ASN A 6 -9.71 -13.28 -17.97
CA ASN A 6 -9.01 -14.56 -17.89
C ASN A 6 -7.53 -14.29 -18.17
N GLY A 7 -6.71 -14.31 -17.11
CA GLY A 7 -5.73 -15.39 -16.97
C GLY A 7 -4.37 -15.23 -17.65
N THR A 8 -3.53 -14.31 -17.16
CA THR A 8 -2.09 -14.57 -17.16
C THR A 8 -1.50 -14.15 -15.82
N LEU A 9 -0.72 -15.05 -15.22
CA LEU A 9 0.11 -14.77 -14.05
C LEU A 9 0.93 -13.48 -14.23
N PHE A 10 1.33 -13.19 -15.48
CA PHE A 10 1.92 -11.92 -15.91
C PHE A 10 1.07 -10.67 -15.66
N GLY A 11 -0.24 -10.70 -15.95
CA GLY A 11 -1.14 -9.59 -15.67
C GLY A 11 -1.31 -9.33 -14.17
N THR A 12 -1.35 -10.40 -13.37
CA THR A 12 -1.41 -10.29 -11.90
C THR A 12 -0.09 -9.78 -11.32
N LEU A 13 1.06 -10.23 -11.84
CA LEU A 13 2.37 -9.71 -11.46
C LEU A 13 2.53 -8.23 -11.80
N GLY A 14 2.17 -7.82 -13.02
CA GLY A 14 2.22 -6.42 -13.43
C GLY A 14 1.36 -5.51 -12.55
N LEU A 15 0.15 -5.97 -12.21
CA LEU A 15 -0.72 -5.26 -11.28
C LEU A 15 -0.13 -5.16 -9.87
N THR A 16 0.56 -6.21 -9.41
CA THR A 16 1.23 -6.23 -8.10
C THR A 16 2.39 -5.24 -8.04
N VAL A 17 3.18 -5.19 -9.10
CA VAL A 17 4.27 -4.21 -9.25
C VAL A 17 3.68 -2.79 -9.21
N LEU A 18 2.64 -2.52 -10.01
CA LEU A 18 1.98 -1.21 -10.02
C LEU A 18 1.44 -0.82 -8.64
N LEU A 19 0.78 -1.75 -7.95
CA LEU A 19 0.26 -1.53 -6.59
C LEU A 19 1.36 -1.28 -5.58
N SER A 20 2.48 -1.97 -5.70
CA SER A 20 3.64 -1.77 -4.82
C SER A 20 4.24 -0.37 -4.98
N PHE A 21 4.31 0.13 -6.23
CA PHE A 21 4.70 1.51 -6.49
C PHE A 21 3.68 2.52 -5.94
N LEU A 22 2.38 2.27 -6.11
CA LEU A 22 1.33 3.13 -5.55
C LEU A 22 1.38 3.17 -4.01
N HIS A 23 1.65 2.04 -3.37
CA HIS A 23 1.84 1.98 -1.92
C HIS A 23 3.11 2.74 -1.49
N GLY A 24 4.20 2.62 -2.25
CA GLY A 24 5.41 3.42 -2.03
C GLY A 24 5.14 4.93 -2.13
N ALA A 25 4.41 5.35 -3.17
CA ALA A 25 4.00 6.74 -3.37
C ALA A 25 3.12 7.25 -2.23
N GLY A 26 2.22 6.41 -1.70
CA GLY A 26 1.36 6.78 -0.57
C GLY A 26 2.15 7.08 0.71
N GLY A 27 3.22 6.31 0.96
CA GLY A 27 4.13 6.57 2.09
C GLY A 27 4.89 7.90 1.94
N GLU A 28 5.39 8.18 0.74
CA GLU A 28 6.08 9.43 0.46
C GLU A 28 5.14 10.65 0.54
N LEU A 29 3.91 10.52 0.03
CA LEU A 29 2.89 11.55 0.17
C LEU A 29 2.54 11.79 1.64
N LEU A 30 2.45 10.73 2.45
CA LEU A 30 2.21 10.86 3.89
C LEU A 30 3.39 11.56 4.58
N PHE A 31 4.63 11.24 4.22
CA PHE A 31 5.81 11.95 4.70
C PHE A 31 5.76 13.44 4.36
N LEU A 32 5.64 13.79 3.08
CA LEU A 32 5.61 15.19 2.62
C LEU A 32 4.48 15.98 3.30
N SER A 33 3.31 15.34 3.45
CA SER A 33 2.16 15.96 4.09
C SER A 33 2.38 16.15 5.60
N ALA A 34 2.94 15.15 6.29
CA ALA A 34 3.28 15.24 7.71
C ALA A 34 4.40 16.27 7.99
N TYR A 35 5.38 16.35 7.09
CA TYR A 35 6.49 17.30 7.19
C TYR A 35 6.01 18.75 7.03
N LYS A 36 5.04 18.98 6.13
CA LYS A 36 4.50 20.32 5.87
C LYS A 36 3.36 20.72 6.80
N TYR A 37 2.59 19.77 7.31
CA TYR A 37 1.38 20.01 8.10
C TYR A 37 1.39 19.22 9.41
N SER A 38 1.58 19.92 10.53
CA SER A 38 1.61 19.31 11.88
C SER A 38 0.32 18.58 12.25
N ALA A 39 -0.84 19.03 11.75
CA ALA A 39 -2.14 18.39 11.99
C ALA A 39 -2.19 16.91 11.53
N ILE A 40 -1.37 16.55 10.53
CA ILE A 40 -1.28 15.16 10.05
C ILE A 40 -0.45 14.31 11.02
N VAL A 41 0.58 14.89 11.65
CA VAL A 41 1.36 14.24 12.71
C VAL A 41 0.47 13.94 13.92
N GLU A 42 -0.42 14.85 14.29
CA GLU A 42 -1.38 14.66 15.38
C GLU A 42 -2.44 13.59 15.05
N SER A 43 -2.69 13.35 13.77
CA SER A 43 -3.72 12.43 13.28
C SER A 43 -3.16 11.17 12.61
N LEU A 44 -1.92 10.77 12.93
CA LEU A 44 -1.28 9.60 12.31
C LEU A 44 -2.09 8.31 12.46
N GLY A 45 -2.82 8.13 13.57
CA GLY A 45 -3.73 6.99 13.74
C GLY A 45 -4.86 6.96 12.70
N LEU A 46 -5.40 8.12 12.34
CA LEU A 46 -6.41 8.24 11.28
C LEU A 46 -5.77 7.97 9.92
N ALA A 47 -4.54 8.44 9.71
CA ALA A 47 -3.79 8.19 8.48
C ALA A 47 -3.55 6.68 8.26
N VAL A 48 -3.22 5.92 9.31
CA VAL A 48 -3.14 4.45 9.27
C VAL A 48 -4.46 3.84 8.80
N ALA A 49 -5.59 4.25 9.39
CA ALA A 49 -6.90 3.71 9.05
C ALA A 49 -7.27 4.00 7.58
N VAL A 50 -7.05 5.24 7.13
CA VAL A 50 -7.33 5.66 5.74
C VAL A 50 -6.46 4.89 4.75
N LEU A 51 -5.15 4.80 4.98
CA LEU A 51 -4.25 4.04 4.11
C LEU A 51 -4.60 2.55 4.09
N THR A 52 -4.93 1.97 5.24
CA THR A 52 -5.35 0.57 5.35
C THR A 52 -6.57 0.29 4.48
N ILE A 53 -7.61 1.12 4.56
CA ILE A 53 -8.82 0.98 3.74
C ILE A 53 -8.47 1.16 2.26
N PHE A 54 -7.67 2.17 1.94
CA PHE A 54 -7.28 2.47 0.57
C PHE A 54 -6.49 1.32 -0.07
N TYR A 55 -5.58 0.69 0.68
CA TYR A 55 -4.79 -0.45 0.21
C TYR A 55 -5.58 -1.76 0.20
N ALA A 56 -6.65 -1.87 0.99
CA ALA A 56 -7.55 -3.04 0.95
C ALA A 56 -8.40 -3.09 -0.33
N LEU A 57 -8.83 -1.92 -0.86
CA LEU A 57 -9.70 -1.83 -2.04
C LEU A 57 -9.15 -2.55 -3.29
N PRO A 58 -7.92 -2.28 -3.75
CA PRO A 58 -7.40 -2.95 -4.94
C PRO A 58 -7.13 -4.43 -4.69
N VAL A 59 -6.75 -4.81 -3.46
CA VAL A 59 -6.56 -6.21 -3.08
C VAL A 59 -7.87 -6.98 -3.17
N PHE A 60 -8.94 -6.41 -2.62
CA PHE A 60 -10.29 -6.94 -2.72
C PHE A 60 -10.75 -7.04 -4.19
N ALA A 61 -10.61 -5.97 -4.98
CA ALA A 61 -11.13 -5.90 -6.34
C ALA A 61 -10.38 -6.82 -7.33
N CYS A 62 -9.05 -6.93 -7.19
CA CYS A 62 -8.20 -7.54 -8.20
C CYS A 62 -7.69 -8.94 -7.85
N PHE A 63 -7.53 -9.28 -6.56
CA PHE A 63 -6.93 -10.55 -6.14
C PHE A 63 -7.98 -11.52 -5.60
N ARG A 64 -8.52 -12.38 -6.47
CA ARG A 64 -9.32 -13.54 -6.02
C ARG A 64 -8.43 -14.55 -5.28
N THR A 65 -9.05 -15.41 -4.46
CA THR A 65 -8.44 -16.43 -3.55
C THR A 65 -7.32 -17.32 -4.12
N LYS A 66 -7.06 -17.28 -5.43
CA LYS A 66 -6.04 -18.09 -6.11
C LYS A 66 -4.61 -17.50 -6.05
N TYR A 67 -4.42 -16.24 -5.62
CA TYR A 67 -3.13 -15.52 -5.81
C TYR A 67 -2.47 -15.00 -4.52
N TRP A 68 -2.60 -15.70 -3.38
CA TRP A 68 -1.96 -15.31 -2.11
C TRP A 68 -0.44 -15.15 -2.20
N ALA A 69 0.25 -16.01 -2.96
CA ALA A 69 1.69 -15.87 -3.18
C ALA A 69 2.06 -14.54 -3.88
N VAL A 70 1.15 -14.00 -4.68
CA VAL A 70 1.36 -12.72 -5.37
C VAL A 70 1.13 -11.54 -4.41
N LEU A 71 0.27 -11.69 -3.40
CA LEU A 71 0.16 -10.71 -2.31
C LEU A 71 1.44 -10.63 -1.48
N ALA A 72 2.17 -11.75 -1.33
CA ALA A 72 3.47 -11.75 -0.67
C ALA A 72 4.51 -10.90 -1.40
N PHE A 73 4.47 -10.87 -2.75
CA PHE A 73 5.33 -9.98 -3.55
C PHE A 73 5.08 -8.49 -3.28
N LEU A 74 3.85 -8.14 -2.94
CA LEU A 74 3.45 -6.77 -2.62
C LEU A 74 4.19 -6.25 -1.37
N PHE A 75 4.41 -7.12 -0.39
CA PHE A 75 5.19 -6.79 0.81
C PHE A 75 6.67 -6.56 0.54
N VAL A 76 7.25 -7.32 -0.37
CA VAL A 76 8.67 -7.19 -0.71
C VAL A 76 8.91 -5.96 -1.59
N LEU A 77 7.99 -5.66 -2.49
CA LEU A 77 8.11 -4.56 -3.43
C LEU A 77 7.69 -3.20 -2.85
N SER A 78 6.80 -3.16 -1.85
CA SER A 78 6.35 -1.92 -1.20
C SER A 78 7.49 -1.08 -0.59
N PRO A 79 8.45 -1.67 0.17
CA PRO A 79 9.63 -0.94 0.66
C PRO A 79 10.51 -0.42 -0.46
N LEU A 80 10.69 -1.20 -1.54
CA LEU A 80 11.47 -0.78 -2.71
C LEU A 80 10.81 0.39 -3.43
N GLY A 81 9.48 0.38 -3.55
CA GLY A 81 8.70 1.50 -4.05
C GLY A 81 8.88 2.74 -3.17
N SER A 82 8.82 2.60 -1.84
CA SER A 82 9.01 3.72 -0.91
C SER A 82 10.41 4.32 -1.03
N LEU A 83 11.46 3.49 -1.15
CA LEU A 83 12.83 3.96 -1.40
C LEU A 83 12.96 4.72 -2.71
N LEU A 84 12.34 4.20 -3.79
CA LEU A 84 12.36 4.88 -5.08
C LEU A 84 11.66 6.24 -5.00
N PHE A 85 10.50 6.31 -4.34
CA PHE A 85 9.77 7.57 -4.16
C PHE A 85 10.47 8.53 -3.20
N PHE A 86 11.25 8.06 -2.24
CA PHE A 86 12.10 8.91 -1.42
C PHE A 86 13.16 9.64 -2.25
N PHE A 87 13.87 8.93 -3.14
CA PHE A 87 14.83 9.56 -4.05
C PHE A 87 14.17 10.55 -5.01
N ILE A 88 13.01 10.19 -5.57
CA ILE A 88 12.25 11.07 -6.45
C ILE A 88 11.71 12.28 -5.68
N GLY A 89 11.13 12.05 -4.51
CA GLY A 89 10.61 13.07 -3.60
C GLY A 89 11.68 14.07 -3.22
N GLY A 90 12.88 13.60 -2.86
CA GLY A 90 14.04 14.44 -2.55
C GLY A 90 14.53 15.31 -3.72
N LEU A 91 14.30 14.92 -4.98
CA LEU A 91 14.59 15.76 -6.16
C LEU A 91 13.62 16.94 -6.31
N PHE A 92 12.35 16.75 -5.91
CA PHE A 92 11.31 17.78 -6.07
C PHE A 92 11.05 18.59 -4.80
N PHE A 93 11.29 17.98 -3.63
CA PHE A 93 11.05 18.54 -2.31
C PHE A 93 12.33 18.43 -1.50
N SER A 94 13.14 19.49 -1.56
CA SER A 94 14.37 19.56 -0.79
C SER A 94 14.05 19.66 0.70
N VAL A 95 14.40 18.61 1.44
CA VAL A 95 14.47 18.61 2.90
C VAL A 95 15.85 19.14 3.29
N ALA A 96 15.94 19.90 4.38
CA ALA A 96 17.23 20.40 4.84
C ALA A 96 18.14 19.23 5.24
N GLU A 97 19.40 19.24 4.75
CA GLU A 97 20.33 18.11 4.87
C GLU A 97 20.68 17.76 6.33
N ASP A 98 20.53 18.71 7.25
CA ASP A 98 20.79 18.53 8.70
C ASP A 98 19.50 18.40 9.55
N ASP A 99 18.33 18.23 8.92
CA ASP A 99 17.08 18.05 9.66
C ASP A 99 16.90 16.59 10.09
N LEU A 100 17.51 16.27 11.24
CA LEU A 100 17.32 14.98 11.92
C LEU A 100 15.83 14.67 12.18
N GLY A 101 15.02 15.71 12.41
CA GLY A 101 13.58 15.58 12.62
C GLY A 101 12.87 15.06 11.38
N ALA A 102 13.26 15.50 10.19
CA ALA A 102 12.74 15.00 8.93
C ALA A 102 13.09 13.52 8.70
N GLY A 103 14.32 13.10 9.04
CA GLY A 103 14.73 11.71 8.96
C GLY A 103 13.93 10.78 9.89
N ILE A 104 13.70 11.21 11.14
CA ILE A 104 12.86 10.48 12.10
C ILE A 104 11.41 10.42 11.62
N LEU A 105 10.89 11.54 11.11
CA LEU A 105 9.53 11.60 10.58
C LEU A 105 9.37 10.64 9.41
N TRP A 106 10.31 10.64 8.45
CA TRP A 106 10.30 9.72 7.32
C TRP A 106 10.28 8.25 7.77
N PHE A 107 11.06 7.91 8.80
CA PHE A 107 11.08 6.55 9.35
C PHE A 107 9.71 6.17 9.94
N ILE A 108 9.10 7.06 10.72
CA ILE A 108 7.77 6.84 11.32
C ILE A 108 6.72 6.69 10.22
N THR A 109 6.70 7.58 9.24
CA THR A 109 5.71 7.58 8.15
C THR A 109 5.87 6.38 7.23
N THR A 110 7.11 5.94 7.00
CA THR A 110 7.41 4.69 6.26
C THR A 110 6.96 3.46 7.04
N GLY A 111 7.18 3.43 8.36
CA GLY A 111 6.67 2.37 9.22
C GLY A 111 5.14 2.28 9.20
N ILE A 112 4.47 3.43 9.31
CA ILE A 112 3.00 3.54 9.19
C ILE A 112 2.52 3.05 7.83
N ASN A 113 3.21 3.43 6.75
CA ASN A 113 2.87 2.99 5.41
C ASN A 113 2.96 1.47 5.30
N LEU A 114 4.06 0.88 5.77
CA LEU A 114 4.28 -0.57 5.73
C LEU A 114 3.20 -1.32 6.54
N VAL A 115 2.90 -0.86 7.75
CA VAL A 115 1.83 -1.45 8.58
C VAL A 115 0.49 -1.35 7.86
N SER A 116 0.19 -0.23 7.22
CA SER A 116 -1.06 -0.03 6.47
C SER A 116 -1.16 -0.95 5.26
N VAL A 117 -0.05 -1.21 4.56
CA VAL A 117 0.01 -2.20 3.47
C VAL A 117 -0.29 -3.60 4.01
N VAL A 118 0.26 -3.96 5.17
CA VAL A 118 -0.01 -5.25 5.85
C VAL A 118 -1.47 -5.38 6.21
N LEU A 119 -2.02 -4.41 6.93
CA LEU A 119 -3.41 -4.48 7.36
C LEU A 119 -4.37 -4.44 6.15
N GLY A 120 -4.09 -3.60 5.15
CA GLY A 120 -4.94 -3.46 3.98
C GLY A 120 -4.97 -4.72 3.13
N THR A 121 -3.81 -5.31 2.86
CA THR A 121 -3.71 -6.57 2.10
C THR A 121 -4.36 -7.75 2.84
N LEU A 122 -4.18 -7.85 4.16
CA LEU A 122 -4.85 -8.86 4.99
C LEU A 122 -6.37 -8.68 4.95
N LEU A 123 -6.86 -7.45 5.13
CA LEU A 123 -8.28 -7.14 5.11
C LEU A 123 -8.93 -7.48 3.76
N GLY A 124 -8.30 -7.06 2.66
CA GLY A 124 -8.76 -7.38 1.31
C GLY A 124 -8.75 -8.89 1.03
N GLY A 125 -7.67 -9.58 1.45
CA GLY A 125 -7.52 -11.03 1.28
C GLY A 125 -8.56 -11.84 2.08
N LEU A 126 -8.76 -11.49 3.35
CA LEU A 126 -9.75 -12.13 4.23
C LEU A 126 -11.17 -11.92 3.71
N THR A 127 -11.50 -10.73 3.24
CA THR A 127 -12.82 -10.44 2.65
C THR A 127 -13.08 -11.35 1.44
N ASN A 128 -12.07 -11.52 0.58
CA ASN A 128 -12.18 -12.43 -0.57
C ASN A 128 -12.30 -13.90 -0.16
N LEU A 129 -11.61 -14.32 0.91
CA LEU A 129 -11.72 -15.68 1.45
C LEU A 129 -13.12 -15.97 2.01
N MET A 130 -13.69 -15.02 2.76
CA MET A 130 -15.03 -15.13 3.33
C MET A 130 -16.10 -15.23 2.23
N LEU A 131 -16.02 -14.39 1.20
CA LEU A 131 -16.95 -14.41 0.07
C LEU A 131 -16.83 -15.72 -0.74
N HIS A 132 -15.61 -16.24 -0.91
CA HIS A 132 -15.41 -17.51 -1.59
C HIS A 132 -16.03 -18.67 -0.80
N SER A 133 -15.79 -18.72 0.51
CA SER A 133 -16.33 -19.76 1.40
C SER A 133 -17.86 -19.76 1.42
N ARG A 134 -18.50 -18.57 1.48
CA ARG A 134 -19.96 -18.44 1.39
C ARG A 134 -20.52 -18.98 0.07
N ARG A 135 -19.84 -18.76 -1.06
CA ARG A 135 -20.31 -19.28 -2.36
C ARG A 135 -20.24 -20.81 -2.43
N MET A 136 -19.26 -21.43 -1.78
CA MET A 136 -19.17 -22.90 -1.74
C MET A 136 -20.21 -23.52 -0.81
N LEU A 137 -20.59 -22.84 0.27
CA LEU A 137 -21.66 -23.31 1.19
C LEU A 137 -23.07 -23.19 0.59
N ASN A 138 -23.27 -22.28 -0.36
CA ASN A 138 -24.57 -22.04 -1.00
C ASN A 138 -24.71 -22.73 -2.38
N SER A 139 -23.74 -23.58 -2.76
CA SER A 139 -23.73 -24.39 -3.98
C SER A 139 -24.06 -25.85 -3.68
#